data_AF-K1TAN2-F1
#
_entry.id   AF-K1TAN2-F1
#
_cell.length_a   1.000
_cell.length_b   1.000
_cell.length_c   1.000
_cell.angle_alpha   90.00
_cell.angle_beta   90.00
_cell.angle_gamma   90.00
#
_symmetry.space_group_name_H-M   'P 1'
#
loop_
_entity.id
_entity.type
_entity.pdbx_description
1 polymer ?
#
loop_
_entity_poly.entity_id
_entity_poly.type
_entity_poly.pdbx_seq_one_letter_code
_entity_poly.pdbx_strand_id
1 'polypeptide(L)'
;MIIEAMVLLFTNIEKDKAFYSQLVKMEGPVKFHDIAKKCVREVLLELIQKESSGRVSKHKWLTPEVISSYYAQSMCFATEEWISMGMTISPRRNGRSISVYADPVSDRH
;
A
#
# COMPACT_ATOMS: atom_id res chain seq x y z
N MET A 1 2.27 10.05 12.60
CA MET A 1 1.48 8.82 12.82
C MET A 1 1.60 7.82 11.68
N ILE A 2 1.42 8.21 10.41
CA ILE A 2 1.46 7.27 9.25
C ILE A 2 2.78 6.49 9.16
N ILE A 3 3.93 7.17 9.32
CA ILE A 3 5.24 6.51 9.28
C ILE A 3 5.35 5.40 10.33
N GLU A 4 4.89 5.63 11.56
CA GLU A 4 4.95 4.62 12.62
C GLU A 4 4.01 3.43 12.35
N ALA A 5 2.84 3.67 11.76
CA ALA A 5 1.94 2.59 11.33
C ALA A 5 2.57 1.74 10.21
N MET A 6 3.23 2.37 9.24
CA MET A 6 3.96 1.67 8.19
C MET A 6 5.16 0.89 8.75
N VAL A 7 5.90 1.47 9.70
CA VAL A 7 6.99 0.79 10.40
C VAL A 7 6.46 -0.47 11.07
N LEU A 8 5.36 -0.38 11.84
CA LEU A 8 4.76 -1.52 12.51
C LEU A 8 4.34 -2.62 11.52
N LEU A 9 3.68 -2.24 10.41
CA LEU A 9 3.27 -3.16 9.36
C LEU A 9 4.49 -3.92 8.78
N PHE A 10 5.51 -3.18 8.33
CA PHE A 10 6.69 -3.79 7.70
C PHE A 10 7.54 -4.58 8.70
N THR A 11 7.60 -4.16 9.96
CA THR A 11 8.26 -4.93 11.03
C THR A 11 7.56 -6.26 11.26
N ASN A 12 6.22 -6.31 11.16
CA ASN A 12 5.51 -7.59 11.28
C ASN A 12 5.74 -8.47 10.06
N ILE A 13 5.78 -7.91 8.84
CA ILE A 13 6.14 -8.67 7.63
C ILE A 13 7.58 -9.22 7.72
N GLU A 14 8.52 -8.43 8.24
CA GLU A 14 9.93 -8.82 8.38
C GLU A 14 10.13 -9.96 9.39
N LYS A 15 9.34 -10.01 10.48
CA LYS A 15 9.40 -11.11 11.45
C LYS A 15 9.15 -12.47 10.81
N ASP A 16 8.22 -12.53 9.85
CA ASP A 16 7.85 -13.75 9.13
C ASP A 16 8.45 -13.79 7.71
N LYS A 17 9.66 -13.25 7.54
CA LYS A 17 10.35 -13.12 6.25
C LYS A 17 10.35 -14.40 5.41
N ALA A 18 10.67 -15.55 6.02
CA ALA A 18 10.72 -16.82 5.29
C ALA A 18 9.36 -17.18 4.67
N PHE A 19 8.27 -16.92 5.37
CA PHE A 19 6.91 -17.14 4.88
C PHE A 19 6.60 -16.18 3.72
N TYR A 20 6.77 -14.87 3.92
CA TYR A 20 6.44 -13.87 2.90
C TYR A 20 7.30 -13.99 1.64
N SER A 21 8.59 -14.31 1.78
CA SER A 21 9.48 -14.53 0.63
C SER A 21 9.09 -15.74 -0.22
N GLN A 22 8.44 -16.75 0.35
CA GLN A 22 7.88 -17.86 -0.42
C GLN A 22 6.50 -17.48 -0.99
N LEU A 23 5.68 -16.79 -0.20
CA LEU A 23 4.34 -16.40 -0.57
C LEU A 23 4.29 -15.51 -1.82
N VAL A 24 5.21 -14.54 -1.95
CA VAL A 24 5.28 -13.67 -3.15
C VAL A 24 5.72 -14.40 -4.41
N LYS A 25 6.39 -15.56 -4.28
CA LYS A 25 6.84 -16.39 -5.40
C LYS A 25 5.81 -17.46 -5.79
N MET A 26 4.76 -17.64 -5.00
CA MET A 26 3.74 -18.63 -5.30
C MET A 26 2.95 -18.21 -6.53
N GLU A 27 3.07 -19.02 -7.58
CA GLU A 27 2.27 -18.90 -8.79
C GLU A 27 1.02 -19.79 -8.66
N GLY A 28 -0.13 -19.21 -8.96
CA GLY A 28 -1.41 -19.90 -8.87
C GLY A 28 -2.55 -19.04 -9.42
N PRO A 29 -3.78 -19.59 -9.48
CA PRO A 29 -4.95 -18.85 -9.94
C PRO A 29 -5.33 -17.69 -9.01
N VAL A 30 -4.86 -17.72 -7.75
CA VAL A 30 -5.00 -16.63 -6.79
C VAL A 30 -3.60 -16.21 -6.34
N LYS A 31 -3.22 -14.98 -6.64
CA LYS A 31 -1.90 -14.42 -6.26
C LYS A 31 -2.01 -13.67 -4.94
N PHE A 32 -0.92 -13.67 -4.19
CA PHE A 32 -0.78 -12.84 -2.98
C PHE A 32 -1.09 -11.37 -3.28
N HIS A 33 -0.58 -10.85 -4.40
CA HIS A 33 -0.83 -9.48 -4.87
C HIS A 33 -2.31 -9.14 -4.90
N ASP A 34 -3.13 -10.01 -5.50
CA ASP A 34 -4.55 -9.74 -5.70
C ASP A 34 -5.31 -9.70 -4.37
N ILE A 35 -4.95 -10.58 -3.43
CA ILE A 35 -5.52 -10.60 -2.08
C ILE A 35 -5.09 -9.34 -1.31
N ALA A 36 -3.79 -9.07 -1.26
CA ALA A 36 -3.25 -7.93 -0.51
C ALA A 36 -3.80 -6.61 -1.05
N LYS A 37 -3.80 -6.44 -2.38
CA LYS A 37 -4.34 -5.25 -3.05
C LYS A 37 -5.82 -5.06 -2.75
N LYS A 38 -6.61 -6.13 -2.76
CA LYS A 38 -8.04 -6.06 -2.42
C LYS A 38 -8.23 -5.55 -0.99
N CYS A 39 -7.53 -6.15 -0.01
CA CYS A 39 -7.62 -5.73 1.39
C CYS A 39 -7.21 -4.27 1.60
N VAL A 40 -6.08 -3.84 1.02
CA VAL A 40 -5.60 -2.46 1.13
C VAL A 40 -6.58 -1.49 0.47
N ARG A 41 -7.11 -1.83 -0.70
CA ARG A 41 -8.11 -1.01 -1.39
C ARG A 41 -9.36 -0.80 -0.53
N GLU A 42 -9.88 -1.85 0.09
CA GLU A 42 -11.09 -1.77 0.93
C GLU A 42 -10.88 -0.81 2.12
N VAL A 43 -9.75 -0.92 2.82
CA VAL A 43 -9.39 -0.01 3.93
C VAL A 43 -9.26 1.44 3.46
N LEU A 44 -8.57 1.66 2.32
CA LEU A 44 -8.39 3.00 1.77
C LEU A 44 -9.71 3.61 1.27
N LEU A 45 -10.58 2.79 0.67
CA LEU A 45 -11.88 3.24 0.17
C LEU A 45 -12.75 3.74 1.33
N GLU A 46 -12.83 2.97 2.42
CA GLU A 46 -13.59 3.35 3.61
C GLU A 46 -13.06 4.67 4.19
N LEU A 47 -11.73 4.80 4.32
CA LEU A 47 -11.09 6.02 4.81
C LEU A 47 -11.39 7.23 3.90
N ILE A 48 -11.21 7.08 2.58
CA ILE A 48 -11.44 8.17 1.63
C ILE A 48 -12.91 8.58 1.64
N GLN A 49 -13.84 7.64 1.66
CA GLN A 49 -15.28 7.93 1.71
C GLN A 49 -15.66 8.68 3.00
N LYS A 50 -15.11 8.28 4.14
CA LYS A 50 -15.31 8.98 5.42
C LYS A 50 -14.81 10.43 5.37
N GLU A 51 -13.60 10.65 4.86
CA GLU A 51 -12.96 11.98 4.79
C GLU A 51 -13.51 12.89 3.67
N SER A 52 -14.11 12.29 2.64
CA SER A 52 -14.73 13.00 1.51
C SER A 52 -16.21 13.31 1.72
N SER A 53 -16.81 12.89 2.85
CA SER A 53 -18.19 13.22 3.17
C SER A 53 -18.44 14.74 3.07
N GLY A 54 -19.37 15.13 2.20
CA GLY A 54 -19.69 16.54 1.92
C GLY A 54 -18.80 17.25 0.89
N ARG A 55 -17.81 16.57 0.29
CA ARG A 55 -16.93 17.15 -0.75
C ARG A 55 -17.26 16.56 -2.12
N VAL A 56 -17.51 17.42 -3.11
CA VAL A 56 -17.71 17.01 -4.51
C VAL A 56 -16.39 17.18 -5.26
N SER A 57 -15.88 16.10 -5.86
CA SER A 57 -14.68 16.17 -6.70
C SER A 57 -14.92 17.08 -7.90
N LYS A 58 -13.96 17.99 -8.18
CA LYS A 58 -13.96 18.81 -9.41
C LYS A 58 -13.85 17.94 -10.67
N HIS A 59 -13.24 16.75 -10.56
CA HIS A 59 -13.02 15.83 -11.67
C HIS A 59 -13.85 14.56 -11.46
N LYS A 60 -14.91 14.40 -12.26
CA LYS A 60 -15.86 13.27 -12.14
C LYS A 60 -15.23 11.88 -12.25
N TRP A 61 -14.11 11.75 -12.96
CA TRP A 61 -13.40 10.48 -13.13
C TRP A 61 -12.56 10.09 -11.90
N LEU A 62 -12.21 11.04 -11.04
CA LEU A 62 -11.36 10.83 -9.87
C LEU A 62 -12.24 10.45 -8.67
N THR A 63 -12.86 9.27 -8.75
CA THR A 63 -13.74 8.77 -7.69
C THR A 63 -12.93 8.12 -6.55
N PRO A 64 -13.51 7.97 -5.34
CA PRO A 64 -12.86 7.25 -4.24
C PRO A 64 -12.36 5.85 -4.63
N GLU A 65 -13.09 5.15 -5.50
CA GLU A 65 -12.73 3.83 -6.03
C GLU A 65 -11.47 3.86 -6.89
N VAL A 66 -11.33 4.89 -7.73
CA VAL A 66 -10.13 5.08 -8.57
C VAL A 66 -8.93 5.42 -7.69
N ILE A 67 -9.09 6.35 -6.76
CA ILE A 67 -8.00 6.79 -5.86
C ILE A 67 -7.53 5.63 -4.97
N SER A 68 -8.45 4.93 -4.31
CA SER A 68 -8.12 3.78 -3.45
C SER A 68 -7.42 2.65 -4.24
N SER A 69 -7.85 2.39 -5.47
CA SER A 69 -7.20 1.38 -6.33
C SER A 69 -5.78 1.74 -6.71
N TYR A 70 -5.55 3.01 -7.06
CA TYR A 70 -4.24 3.52 -7.42
C TYR A 70 -3.26 3.35 -6.27
N TYR A 71 -3.64 3.80 -5.07
CA TYR A 71 -2.78 3.65 -3.89
C TYR A 71 -2.57 2.20 -3.49
N ALA A 72 -3.62 1.37 -3.51
CA ALA A 72 -3.49 -0.05 -3.19
C ALA A 72 -2.52 -0.76 -4.16
N GLN A 73 -2.62 -0.47 -5.46
CA GLN A 73 -1.71 -1.03 -6.46
C GLN A 73 -0.25 -0.61 -6.18
N SER A 74 0.01 0.69 -5.98
CA SER A 74 1.35 1.21 -5.75
C SER A 74 1.97 0.68 -4.46
N MET A 75 1.21 0.65 -3.37
CA MET A 75 1.68 0.16 -2.06
C MET A 75 1.97 -1.33 -2.08
N CYS A 76 1.08 -2.15 -2.66
CA CYS A 76 1.29 -3.59 -2.76
C CYS A 76 2.48 -3.92 -3.65
N PHE A 77 2.60 -3.27 -4.81
CA PHE A 77 3.74 -3.45 -5.71
C PHE A 77 5.07 -3.16 -4.99
N ALA A 78 5.20 -1.99 -4.36
CA ALA A 78 6.43 -1.64 -3.65
C ALA A 78 6.75 -2.61 -2.49
N THR A 79 5.71 -3.12 -1.82
CA THR A 79 5.87 -4.11 -0.74
C THR A 79 6.35 -5.45 -1.28
N GLU A 80 5.78 -5.93 -2.38
CA GLU A 80 6.19 -7.19 -3.01
C GLU A 80 7.60 -7.13 -3.56
N GLU A 81 7.99 -6.03 -4.19
CA GLU A 81 9.37 -5.81 -4.65
C GLU A 81 10.34 -5.83 -3.46
N TRP A 82 9.98 -5.16 -2.35
CA TRP A 82 10.80 -5.18 -1.13
C TRP A 82 10.95 -6.59 -0.56
N ILE A 83 9.87 -7.39 -0.53
CA ILE A 83 9.91 -8.80 -0.09
C ILE A 83 10.76 -9.64 -1.05
N SER A 84 10.59 -9.47 -2.36
CA SER A 84 11.29 -10.22 -3.41
C SER A 84 12.78 -9.95 -3.45
N MET A 85 13.20 -8.71 -3.17
CA MET A 85 14.60 -8.33 -2.97
C MET A 85 15.19 -8.87 -1.66
N GLY A 86 14.41 -9.57 -0.84
CA GLY A 86 14.86 -10.13 0.44
C GLY A 86 14.91 -9.11 1.56
N MET A 87 14.06 -8.07 1.53
CA MET A 87 13.90 -7.06 2.59
C MET A 87 15.22 -6.36 2.95
N THR A 88 15.99 -5.96 1.92
CA THR A 88 17.36 -5.44 2.05
C THR A 88 17.48 -4.10 2.76
N ILE A 89 16.40 -3.34 2.83
CA ILE A 89 16.31 -2.08 3.57
C ILE A 89 15.37 -2.24 4.76
N SER A 90 15.63 -1.51 5.86
CA SER A 90 14.82 -1.63 7.07
C SER A 90 13.35 -1.24 6.86
N PRO A 91 12.41 -1.80 7.66
CA PRO A 91 10.99 -1.46 7.64
C PRO A 91 10.72 0.05 7.65
N ARG A 92 11.48 0.80 8.46
CA ARG A 92 11.36 2.26 8.55
C ARG A 92 11.81 2.97 7.28
N ARG A 93 12.89 2.51 6.65
CA ARG A 93 13.36 3.10 5.39
C ARG A 93 12.39 2.78 4.26
N ASN A 94 11.90 1.55 4.18
CA ASN A 94 10.88 1.15 3.21
C ASN A 94 9.59 1.97 3.37
N GLY A 95 9.07 2.07 4.60
CA GLY A 95 7.88 2.85 4.90
C GLY A 95 8.00 4.32 4.55
N ARG A 96 9.18 4.94 4.79
CA ARG A 96 9.43 6.30 4.31
C ARG A 96 9.43 6.41 2.79
N SER A 97 10.09 5.50 2.08
CA SER A 97 10.12 5.51 0.63
C SER A 97 8.71 5.41 0.05
N ILE A 98 7.91 4.45 0.50
CA ILE A 98 6.53 4.27 0.04
C ILE A 98 5.69 5.51 0.40
N SER A 99 5.87 6.08 1.59
CA SER A 99 5.18 7.33 1.96
C SER A 99 5.56 8.50 1.06
N VAL A 100 6.82 8.65 0.65
CA VAL A 100 7.25 9.74 -0.24
C VAL A 100 6.63 9.60 -1.63
N TYR A 101 6.58 8.38 -2.18
CA TYR A 101 6.01 8.13 -3.51
C TYR A 101 4.49 8.00 -3.51
N ALA A 102 3.86 7.76 -2.36
CA ALA A 102 2.41 7.65 -2.21
C ALA A 102 1.75 8.91 -1.62
N ASP A 103 2.49 9.99 -1.37
CA ASP A 103 1.91 11.23 -0.85
C ASP A 103 1.35 12.11 -2.00
N PRO A 104 0.02 12.23 -2.17
CA PRO A 104 -0.56 13.17 -3.14
C PRO A 104 -0.30 14.64 -2.77
N VAL A 105 0.16 14.92 -1.55
CA VAL A 105 0.33 16.29 -1.05
C VAL A 105 1.68 16.88 -1.44
N SER A 106 2.65 16.08 -1.88
CA SER A 106 3.94 16.59 -2.36
C SER A 106 3.84 17.38 -3.68
N ASP A 107 2.78 17.19 -4.46
CA ASP A 107 2.51 17.95 -5.70
C ASP A 107 1.80 19.29 -5.46
N ARG A 108 1.79 19.81 -4.22
CA ARG A 108 1.16 21.09 -3.87
C ARG A 108 2.12 22.23 -3.53
N HIS A 109 3.37 22.15 -3.95
CA HIS A 109 4.30 23.28 -3.90
C HIS A 109 4.93 23.54 -5.26
#